data_AF-A0A0K1FDQ1-F1
#
_entry.id   AF-A0A0K1FDQ1-F1
#
_cell.length_a   1.000
_cell.length_b   1.000
_cell.length_c   1.000
_cell.angle_alpha   90.00
_cell.angle_beta   90.00
_cell.angle_gamma   90.00
#
_symmetry.space_group_name_H-M   'P 1'
#
loop_
_entity.id
_entity.type
_entity.pdbx_description
1 polymer ?
#
loop_
_entity_poly.entity_id
_entity_poly.type
_entity_poly.pdbx_seq_one_letter_code
_entity_poly.pdbx_strand_id
1 'polypeptide(L)'
;MATIRHTHPLDEPRLPSPRVPSLALWGVVAIPSLLQLAAPALLSGLRRDWSLIEAGELWRLGTSAVVQDGGLAGTAFNLVILAVVLLAAQDHWRPARTWATFWVGAVLANIVVGPSLYPVGAGNSMATFILATALATNVLSSHTSRAARVPAMGALACVGFLLLVGDYHGYAALLGLPAGLLRVGKAGPRPGPRPSRSV
;
A
#
# COMPACT_ATOMS: atom_id res chain seq x y z
N MET A 1 -44.11 -11.93 -41.80
CA MET A 1 -42.78 -12.55 -41.70
C MET A 1 -41.86 -11.56 -41.00
N ALA A 2 -41.77 -11.64 -39.66
CA ALA A 2 -41.02 -10.69 -38.83
C ALA A 2 -39.83 -11.39 -38.19
N THR A 3 -38.65 -10.89 -38.52
CA THR A 3 -37.32 -11.36 -38.14
C THR A 3 -37.08 -11.13 -36.65
N ILE A 4 -36.90 -12.19 -35.86
CA ILE A 4 -36.43 -12.09 -34.48
C ILE A 4 -34.90 -12.08 -34.51
N ARG A 5 -34.31 -10.94 -34.13
CA ARG A 5 -32.86 -10.73 -33.99
C ARG A 5 -32.31 -11.53 -32.81
N HIS A 6 -31.31 -12.36 -33.06
CA HIS A 6 -30.35 -12.76 -32.05
C HIS A 6 -29.45 -11.56 -31.72
N THR A 7 -29.61 -10.96 -30.54
CA THR A 7 -28.59 -10.06 -29.98
C THR A 7 -27.71 -10.86 -29.02
N HIS A 8 -26.51 -11.18 -29.49
CA HIS A 8 -25.40 -11.65 -28.68
C HIS A 8 -25.14 -10.64 -27.54
N PRO A 9 -25.02 -11.05 -26.27
CA PRO A 9 -24.51 -10.14 -25.25
C PRO A 9 -23.06 -9.86 -25.62
N LEU A 10 -22.75 -8.60 -25.93
CA LEU A 10 -21.38 -8.14 -25.94
C LEU A 10 -20.90 -8.23 -24.49
N ASP A 11 -19.92 -9.09 -24.24
CA ASP A 11 -19.22 -9.19 -22.96
C ASP A 11 -18.69 -7.80 -22.58
N GLU A 12 -19.43 -7.09 -21.72
CA GLU A 12 -18.88 -5.88 -21.12
C GLU A 12 -17.65 -6.28 -20.30
N PRO A 13 -16.49 -5.62 -20.48
CA PRO A 13 -15.30 -5.91 -19.71
C PRO A 13 -15.62 -5.77 -18.22
N ARG A 14 -15.66 -6.90 -17.50
CA ARG A 14 -15.82 -6.90 -16.05
C ARG A 14 -14.64 -6.17 -15.45
N LEU A 15 -14.86 -4.94 -15.00
CA LEU A 15 -13.85 -4.18 -14.28
C LEU A 15 -13.43 -4.99 -13.05
N PRO A 16 -12.12 -5.11 -12.77
CA PRO A 16 -11.63 -5.95 -11.68
C PRO A 16 -12.31 -5.60 -10.36
N SER A 17 -12.64 -6.62 -9.56
CA SER A 17 -13.09 -6.43 -8.18
C SER A 17 -12.07 -5.57 -7.43
N PRO A 18 -12.49 -4.60 -6.59
CA PRO A 18 -11.58 -3.78 -5.78
C PRO A 18 -10.62 -4.62 -4.91
N ARG A 19 -10.94 -5.89 -4.67
CA ARG A 19 -10.10 -6.84 -3.94
C ARG A 19 -8.88 -7.33 -4.73
N VAL A 20 -8.98 -7.42 -6.06
CA VAL A 20 -7.90 -7.98 -6.89
C VAL A 20 -6.62 -7.14 -6.81
N PRO A 21 -6.66 -5.80 -6.92
CA PRO A 21 -5.44 -5.00 -6.80
C PRO A 21 -4.80 -5.00 -5.41
N SER A 22 -5.59 -5.11 -4.35
CA SER A 22 -5.08 -5.25 -2.97
C SER A 22 -4.41 -6.60 -2.76
N LEU A 23 -5.05 -7.69 -3.22
CA LEU A 23 -4.44 -9.03 -3.22
C LEU A 23 -3.17 -9.08 -4.07
N ALA A 24 -3.15 -8.39 -5.21
CA ALA A 24 -1.97 -8.32 -6.06
C ALA A 24 -0.82 -7.58 -5.36
N LEU A 25 -1.07 -6.43 -4.73
CA LEU A 25 -0.01 -5.70 -4.00
C LEU A 25 0.51 -6.52 -2.83
N TRP A 26 -0.39 -7.14 -2.06
CA TRP A 26 -0.03 -8.06 -0.99
C TRP A 26 0.81 -9.22 -1.52
N GLY A 27 0.40 -9.84 -2.64
CA GLY A 27 1.12 -10.94 -3.27
C GLY A 27 2.51 -10.56 -3.77
N VAL A 28 2.69 -9.38 -4.35
CA VAL A 28 4.00 -8.86 -4.77
C VAL A 28 4.98 -8.75 -3.60
N VAL A 29 4.49 -8.48 -2.40
CA VAL A 29 5.31 -8.43 -1.18
C VAL A 29 5.45 -9.82 -0.55
N ALA A 30 4.34 -10.55 -0.40
CA ALA A 30 4.29 -11.83 0.31
C ALA A 30 5.08 -12.92 -0.40
N ILE A 31 5.01 -13.01 -1.74
CA ILE A 31 5.67 -14.09 -2.48
C ILE A 31 7.18 -14.04 -2.29
N PRO A 32 7.90 -12.93 -2.54
CA PRO A 32 9.35 -12.90 -2.31
C PRO A 32 9.73 -13.02 -0.83
N SER A 33 8.90 -12.45 0.07
CA SER A 33 9.09 -12.54 1.53
C SER A 33 9.01 -13.97 2.07
N LEU A 34 8.22 -14.84 1.42
CA LEU A 34 8.14 -16.26 1.78
C LEU A 34 9.19 -17.09 1.04
N LEU A 35 9.44 -16.79 -0.23
CA LEU A 35 10.45 -17.50 -1.03
C LEU A 35 11.86 -17.37 -0.45
N GLN A 36 12.21 -16.23 0.15
CA GLN A 36 13.52 -16.04 0.79
C GLN A 36 13.80 -17.03 1.94
N LEU A 37 12.77 -17.64 2.53
CA LEU A 37 12.94 -18.65 3.58
C LEU A 37 13.60 -19.92 3.02
N ALA A 38 13.32 -20.25 1.76
CA ALA A 38 13.97 -21.34 1.03
C ALA A 38 15.22 -20.88 0.25
N ALA A 39 15.28 -19.60 -0.13
CA ALA A 39 16.38 -19.00 -0.87
C ALA A 39 16.92 -17.74 -0.18
N PRO A 40 17.76 -17.87 0.87
CA PRO A 40 18.27 -16.72 1.65
C PRO A 40 19.02 -15.67 0.82
N ALA A 41 19.56 -16.07 -0.34
CA ALA A 41 20.20 -15.16 -1.29
C ALA A 41 19.27 -14.04 -1.79
N LEU A 42 17.94 -14.26 -1.78
CA LEU A 42 16.95 -13.22 -2.10
C LEU A 42 17.04 -12.04 -1.13
N LEU A 43 17.21 -12.30 0.17
CA LEU A 43 17.33 -11.24 1.16
C LEU A 43 18.61 -10.42 0.91
N SER A 44 19.77 -11.06 0.75
CA SER A 44 21.02 -10.34 0.46
C SER A 44 20.98 -9.58 -0.87
N GLY A 45 20.34 -10.16 -1.89
CA GLY A 45 20.24 -9.54 -3.21
C GLY A 45 19.29 -8.35 -3.29
N LEU A 46 18.23 -8.32 -2.46
CA LEU A 46 17.15 -7.34 -2.57
C LEU A 46 17.07 -6.35 -1.41
N ARG A 47 17.68 -6.64 -0.25
CA ARG A 47 17.70 -5.73 0.91
C ARG A 47 18.28 -4.37 0.55
N ARG A 48 17.87 -3.36 1.31
CA ARG A 48 18.52 -2.06 1.34
C ARG A 48 19.92 -2.26 1.87
N ASP A 49 20.88 -1.68 1.18
CA ASP A 49 22.26 -1.54 1.58
C ASP A 49 22.73 -0.21 1.03
N TRP A 50 22.92 0.76 1.92
CA TRP A 50 23.19 2.14 1.50
C TRP A 50 24.50 2.26 0.71
N SER A 51 25.52 1.48 1.06
CA SER A 51 26.79 1.48 0.33
C SER A 51 26.63 1.03 -1.13
N LEU A 52 25.78 0.03 -1.38
CA LEU A 52 25.48 -0.45 -2.73
C LEU A 52 24.56 0.52 -3.48
N ILE A 53 23.64 1.19 -2.79
CA ILE A 53 22.80 2.23 -3.37
C ILE A 53 23.66 3.40 -3.86
N GLU A 54 24.64 3.84 -3.08
CA GLU A 54 25.62 4.86 -3.49
C GLU A 54 26.49 4.40 -4.66
N ALA A 55 26.76 3.09 -4.76
CA ALA A 55 27.43 2.47 -5.89
C ALA A 55 26.53 2.29 -7.14
N GLY A 56 25.27 2.74 -7.10
CA GLY A 56 24.36 2.74 -8.24
C GLY A 56 23.27 1.66 -8.22
N GLU A 57 23.18 0.84 -7.17
CA GLU A 57 22.14 -0.19 -7.03
C GLU A 57 20.79 0.38 -6.56
N LEU A 58 20.30 1.42 -7.24
CA LEU A 58 19.11 2.19 -6.86
C LEU A 58 17.83 1.36 -6.75
N TRP A 59 17.75 0.21 -7.43
CA TRP A 59 16.61 -0.71 -7.32
C TRP A 59 16.38 -1.20 -5.89
N ARG A 60 17.42 -1.24 -5.05
CA ARG A 60 17.33 -1.61 -3.62
C ARG A 60 16.42 -0.69 -2.81
N LEU A 61 16.21 0.55 -3.26
CA LEU A 61 15.24 1.46 -2.66
C LEU A 61 13.79 0.97 -2.80
N GLY A 62 13.49 0.15 -3.80
CA GLY A 62 12.17 -0.44 -3.99
C GLY A 62 12.13 -1.91 -3.57
N THR A 63 13.09 -2.71 -4.01
CA THR A 63 13.09 -4.17 -3.81
C THR A 63 13.21 -4.58 -2.35
N SER A 64 13.81 -3.74 -1.51
CA SER A 64 13.91 -4.02 -0.07
C SER A 64 12.55 -4.17 0.62
N ALA A 65 11.48 -3.62 0.03
CA ALA A 65 10.13 -3.75 0.56
C ALA A 65 9.52 -5.15 0.37
N VAL A 66 10.01 -5.95 -0.59
CA VAL A 66 9.43 -7.29 -0.89
C VAL A 66 10.12 -8.44 -0.16
N VAL A 67 11.22 -8.18 0.53
CA VAL A 67 11.94 -9.12 1.40
C VAL A 67 11.87 -8.65 2.86
N GLN A 68 12.16 -9.53 3.82
CA GLN A 68 12.06 -9.28 5.26
C GLN A 68 13.34 -9.71 5.98
N ASP A 69 13.89 -8.87 6.85
CA ASP A 69 15.04 -9.19 7.70
C ASP A 69 14.66 -9.56 9.15
N GLY A 70 13.40 -9.36 9.55
CA GLY A 70 12.87 -9.68 10.89
C GLY A 70 12.55 -11.16 11.14
N GLY A 71 13.11 -12.09 10.35
CA GLY A 71 12.84 -13.53 10.45
C GLY A 71 11.36 -13.88 10.25
N LEU A 72 10.94 -15.05 10.74
CA LEU A 72 9.56 -15.54 10.57
C LEU A 72 8.53 -14.65 11.26
N ALA A 73 8.80 -14.25 12.51
CA ALA A 73 7.88 -13.43 13.29
C ALA A 73 7.67 -12.04 12.67
N GLY A 74 8.77 -11.37 12.27
CA GLY A 74 8.70 -10.08 11.57
C GLY A 74 8.01 -10.19 10.21
N THR A 75 8.27 -11.27 9.47
CA THR A 75 7.59 -11.54 8.18
C THR A 75 6.09 -11.69 8.37
N ALA A 76 5.65 -12.55 9.30
CA ALA A 76 4.24 -12.77 9.57
C ALA A 76 3.56 -11.49 10.02
N PHE A 77 4.17 -10.75 10.96
CA PHE A 77 3.66 -9.46 11.43
C PHE A 77 3.49 -8.47 10.27
N ASN A 78 4.53 -8.25 9.47
CA ASN A 78 4.48 -7.28 8.36
C ASN A 78 3.42 -7.65 7.31
N LEU A 79 3.30 -8.93 6.96
CA LEU A 79 2.29 -9.37 5.98
C LEU A 79 0.85 -9.24 6.50
N VAL A 80 0.64 -9.47 7.81
CA VAL A 80 -0.67 -9.27 8.44
C VAL A 80 -1.03 -7.79 8.49
N ILE A 81 -0.12 -6.93 8.95
CA ILE A 81 -0.38 -5.48 9.03
C ILE A 81 -0.61 -4.90 7.63
N LEU A 82 0.18 -5.31 6.63
CA LEU A 82 -0.05 -4.92 5.24
C LEU A 82 -1.44 -5.35 4.76
N ALA A 83 -1.87 -6.59 5.02
CA ALA A 83 -3.20 -7.06 4.67
C ALA A 83 -4.31 -6.21 5.31
N VAL A 84 -4.21 -5.91 6.61
CA VAL A 84 -5.18 -5.06 7.33
C VAL A 84 -5.27 -3.67 6.71
N VAL A 85 -4.12 -3.04 6.42
CA VAL A 85 -4.07 -1.71 5.80
C VAL A 85 -4.64 -1.72 4.39
N LEU A 86 -4.38 -2.76 3.59
CA LEU A 86 -4.91 -2.88 2.23
C LEU A 86 -6.43 -3.15 2.22
N LEU A 87 -6.94 -3.90 3.19
CA LEU A 87 -8.38 -4.10 3.39
C LEU A 87 -9.08 -2.78 3.75
N ALA A 88 -8.46 -1.92 4.55
CA ALA A 88 -8.98 -0.58 4.81
C ALA A 88 -8.84 0.33 3.58
N ALA A 89 -7.71 0.29 2.88
CA ALA A 89 -7.43 1.16 1.75
C ALA A 89 -8.38 0.91 0.55
N GLN A 90 -8.75 -0.35 0.27
CA GLN A 90 -9.68 -0.66 -0.83
C GLN A 90 -11.08 -0.05 -0.64
N ASP A 91 -11.50 0.19 0.60
CA ASP A 91 -12.83 0.77 0.91
C ASP A 91 -12.83 2.29 0.77
N HIS A 92 -11.66 2.92 0.82
CA HIS A 92 -11.51 4.38 0.82
C HIS A 92 -10.87 4.94 -0.45
N TRP A 93 -9.93 4.21 -1.07
CA TRP A 93 -9.06 4.71 -2.12
C TRP A 93 -9.12 3.87 -3.39
N ARG A 94 -8.82 4.52 -4.53
CA ARG A 94 -8.62 3.83 -5.79
C ARG A 94 -7.32 3.02 -5.74
N PRO A 95 -7.24 1.84 -6.38
CA PRO A 95 -6.04 1.01 -6.42
C PRO A 95 -4.76 1.75 -6.77
N ALA A 96 -4.82 2.63 -7.79
CA ALA A 96 -3.65 3.40 -8.23
C ALA A 96 -3.08 4.30 -7.12
N ARG A 97 -3.94 4.92 -6.29
CA ARG A 97 -3.49 5.74 -5.15
C ARG A 97 -2.83 4.86 -4.10
N THR A 98 -3.43 3.73 -3.75
CA THR A 98 -2.86 2.77 -2.79
C THR A 98 -1.48 2.27 -3.23
N TRP A 99 -1.36 1.84 -4.49
CA TRP A 99 -0.10 1.37 -5.07
C TRP A 99 0.96 2.48 -5.11
N ALA A 100 0.59 3.68 -5.58
CA ALA A 100 1.51 4.81 -5.62
C ALA A 100 2.00 5.18 -4.22
N THR A 101 1.09 5.32 -3.24
CA THR A 101 1.45 5.65 -1.86
C THR A 101 2.37 4.59 -1.25
N PHE A 102 2.12 3.30 -1.49
CA PHE A 102 2.98 2.23 -1.00
C PHE A 102 4.38 2.28 -1.62
N TRP A 103 4.49 2.29 -2.95
CA TRP A 103 5.79 2.20 -3.62
C TRP A 103 6.62 3.49 -3.51
N VAL A 104 5.99 4.65 -3.66
CA VAL A 104 6.66 5.93 -3.41
C VAL A 104 7.05 6.05 -1.94
N GLY A 105 6.16 5.61 -1.03
CA GLY A 105 6.45 5.55 0.40
C GLY A 105 7.65 4.68 0.73
N ALA A 106 7.77 3.49 0.12
CA ALA A 106 8.93 2.60 0.29
C ALA A 106 10.23 3.29 -0.10
N VAL A 107 10.29 3.89 -1.29
CA VAL A 107 11.47 4.60 -1.79
C VAL A 107 11.83 5.79 -0.89
N LEU A 108 10.84 6.64 -0.56
CA LEU A 108 11.09 7.82 0.28
C LEU A 108 11.52 7.44 1.70
N ALA A 109 10.88 6.43 2.31
CA ALA A 109 11.29 5.93 3.61
C ALA A 109 12.74 5.44 3.60
N ASN A 110 13.14 4.71 2.56
CA ASN A 110 14.50 4.23 2.40
C ASN A 110 15.52 5.36 2.22
N ILE A 111 15.15 6.45 1.56
CA ILE A 111 15.99 7.66 1.44
C ILE A 111 16.12 8.39 2.78
N VAL A 112 15.03 8.46 3.57
CA VAL A 112 15.04 9.18 4.86
C VAL A 112 15.77 8.39 5.95
N VAL A 113 15.54 7.08 6.03
CA VAL A 113 16.05 6.22 7.10
C VAL A 113 17.40 5.58 6.74
N GLY A 114 17.61 5.25 5.47
CA GLY A 114 18.79 4.53 4.99
C GLY A 114 20.13 5.18 5.34
N PRO A 115 20.38 6.46 5.01
CA PRO A 115 21.71 7.05 5.15
C PRO A 115 22.25 7.07 6.59
N SER A 116 21.38 7.21 7.60
CA SER A 116 21.81 7.57 8.96
C SER A 116 21.19 6.73 10.08
N LEU A 117 20.00 6.17 9.89
CA LEU A 117 19.27 5.48 10.96
C LEU A 117 19.34 3.95 10.82
N TYR A 118 19.18 3.44 9.60
CA TYR A 118 19.16 1.99 9.35
C TYR A 118 19.66 1.66 7.92
N PRO A 119 20.99 1.68 7.70
CA PRO A 119 21.60 1.61 6.37
C PRO A 119 21.52 0.26 5.68
N VAL A 120 21.42 -0.82 6.44
CA VAL A 120 21.22 -2.18 5.92
C VAL A 120 19.94 -2.72 6.51
N GLY A 121 18.98 -3.10 5.65
CA GLY A 121 17.72 -3.65 6.13
C GLY A 121 16.73 -4.01 5.04
N ALA A 122 15.64 -4.65 5.43
CA ALA A 122 14.56 -5.06 4.54
C ALA A 122 13.22 -4.96 5.24
N GLY A 123 12.13 -4.99 4.48
CA GLY A 123 10.78 -5.04 5.02
C GLY A 123 9.86 -3.98 4.43
N ASN A 124 8.58 -4.29 4.43
CA ASN A 124 7.54 -3.38 3.95
C ASN A 124 7.01 -2.44 5.05
N SER A 125 7.41 -2.63 6.31
CA SER A 125 6.82 -1.95 7.47
C SER A 125 6.76 -0.43 7.33
N MET A 126 7.85 0.22 6.88
CA MET A 126 7.87 1.67 6.66
C MET A 126 6.88 2.11 5.58
N ALA A 127 6.81 1.40 4.46
CA ALA A 127 5.85 1.68 3.38
C ALA A 127 4.40 1.47 3.85
N THR A 128 4.17 0.41 4.62
CA THR A 128 2.88 0.07 5.22
C THR A 128 2.44 1.13 6.22
N PHE A 129 3.34 1.64 7.06
CA PHE A 129 3.02 2.73 7.99
C PHE A 129 2.76 4.05 7.28
N ILE A 130 3.51 4.38 6.22
CA ILE A 130 3.21 5.55 5.38
C ILE A 130 1.82 5.43 4.77
N LEU A 131 1.48 4.25 4.23
CA LEU A 131 0.15 4.01 3.68
C LEU A 131 -0.94 4.14 4.77
N ALA A 132 -0.70 3.57 5.95
CA ALA A 132 -1.63 3.63 7.07
C ALA A 132 -1.85 5.05 7.59
N THR A 133 -0.78 5.84 7.77
CA THR A 133 -0.90 7.24 8.23
C THR A 133 -1.52 8.14 7.17
N ALA A 134 -1.22 7.92 5.89
CA ALA A 134 -1.86 8.63 4.80
C ALA A 134 -3.36 8.32 4.73
N LEU A 135 -3.75 7.05 4.90
CA LEU A 135 -5.14 6.65 4.96
C LEU A 135 -5.85 7.25 6.19
N ALA A 136 -5.24 7.14 7.37
CA ALA A 136 -5.78 7.67 8.62
C ALA A 136 -5.99 9.19 8.55
N THR A 137 -5.01 9.92 8.03
CA THR A 137 -5.10 11.37 7.82
C THR A 137 -6.23 11.69 6.84
N ASN A 138 -6.34 10.96 5.73
CA ASN A 138 -7.41 11.17 4.75
C ASN A 138 -8.81 10.92 5.34
N VAL A 139 -8.96 9.88 6.16
CA VAL A 139 -10.21 9.55 6.86
C VAL A 139 -10.58 10.66 7.85
N LEU A 140 -9.63 11.13 8.66
CA LEU A 140 -9.89 12.17 9.67
C LEU A 140 -10.14 13.55 9.04
N SER A 141 -9.54 13.85 7.90
CA SER A 141 -9.75 15.09 7.15
C SER A 141 -10.99 15.07 6.24
N SER A 142 -11.80 14.00 6.27
CA SER A 142 -12.99 13.85 5.45
C SER A 142 -14.27 13.62 6.28
N HIS A 143 -15.43 13.80 5.66
CA HIS A 143 -16.74 13.53 6.25
C HIS A 143 -17.07 12.02 6.27
N THR A 144 -16.16 11.22 6.82
CA THR A 144 -16.32 9.78 7.02
C THR A 144 -17.07 9.47 8.32
N SER A 145 -17.58 8.24 8.43
CA SER A 145 -18.32 7.77 9.60
C SER A 145 -17.44 7.75 10.86
N ARG A 146 -18.06 7.93 12.03
CA ARG A 146 -17.37 7.86 13.33
C ARG A 146 -16.65 6.52 13.54
N ALA A 147 -17.20 5.43 13.00
CA ALA A 147 -16.61 4.10 13.06
C ALA A 147 -15.23 4.02 12.38
N ALA A 148 -15.03 4.70 11.24
CA ALA A 148 -13.74 4.73 10.54
C ALA A 148 -12.71 5.64 11.24
N ARG A 149 -13.16 6.63 12.02
CA ARG A 149 -12.27 7.57 12.72
C ARG A 149 -11.55 6.94 13.90
N VAL A 150 -12.18 6.00 14.62
CA VAL A 150 -11.57 5.32 15.76
C VAL A 150 -10.27 4.58 15.39
N PRO A 151 -10.25 3.66 14.41
CA PRO A 151 -9.02 3.00 13.99
C PRO A 151 -8.01 3.98 13.37
N ALA A 152 -8.46 5.04 12.69
CA ALA A 152 -7.57 6.07 12.17
C ALA A 152 -6.84 6.83 13.30
N MET A 153 -7.54 7.21 14.37
CA MET A 153 -6.91 7.81 15.56
C MET A 153 -5.96 6.83 16.23
N GLY A 154 -6.33 5.55 16.34
CA GLY A 154 -5.46 4.50 16.88
C GLY A 154 -4.15 4.36 16.08
N ALA A 155 -4.23 4.39 14.75
CA ALA A 155 -3.06 4.34 13.87
C ALA A 155 -2.13 5.56 14.09
N LEU A 156 -2.69 6.77 14.18
CA LEU A 156 -1.89 7.98 14.46
C LEU A 156 -1.31 7.99 15.87
N ALA A 157 -2.04 7.49 16.87
CA ALA A 157 -1.53 7.35 18.24
C ALA A 157 -0.36 6.35 18.31
N CYS A 158 -0.44 5.23 17.59
CA CYS A 158 0.66 4.27 17.45
C CYS A 158 1.91 4.93 16.86
N VAL A 159 1.75 5.75 15.82
CA VAL A 159 2.86 6.50 15.21
C VAL A 159 3.44 7.54 16.17
N GLY A 160 2.58 8.23 16.92
CA GLY A 160 3.01 9.13 17.99
C GLY A 160 3.85 8.40 19.04
N PHE A 161 3.43 7.21 19.46
CA PHE A 161 4.21 6.38 20.38
C PHE A 161 5.57 5.97 19.81
N LEU A 162 5.62 5.53 18.54
CA LEU A 162 6.89 5.17 17.88
C LEU A 162 7.87 6.35 17.83
N LEU A 163 7.36 7.55 17.53
CA LEU A 163 8.17 8.77 17.56
C LEU A 163 8.69 9.09 18.97
N LEU A 164 7.86 8.90 20.00
CA LEU A 164 8.26 9.15 21.39
C LEU A 164 9.38 8.21 21.86
N VAL A 165 9.40 6.96 21.39
CA VAL A 165 10.45 5.99 21.73
C VAL A 165 11.66 6.04 20.77
N GLY A 166 11.67 6.98 19.82
CA GLY A 166 12.78 7.16 18.88
C GLY A 166 12.88 6.08 17.81
N ASP A 167 11.79 5.38 17.50
CA ASP A 167 11.78 4.31 16.51
C ASP A 167 11.75 4.87 15.08
N TYR A 168 12.58 4.33 14.19
CA TYR A 168 12.71 4.84 12.82
C TYR A 168 11.45 4.68 11.97
N HIS A 169 10.58 3.73 12.31
CA HIS A 169 9.29 3.58 11.66
C HIS A 169 8.39 4.79 11.93
N GLY A 170 8.52 5.44 13.10
CA GLY A 170 7.83 6.68 13.41
C GLY A 170 8.21 7.80 12.44
N TYR A 171 9.52 7.99 12.20
CA TYR A 171 10.01 9.00 11.24
C TYR A 171 9.53 8.71 9.82
N ALA A 172 9.58 7.45 9.38
CA ALA A 172 9.06 7.07 8.07
C ALA A 172 7.55 7.37 7.95
N ALA A 173 6.76 7.03 8.98
CA ALA A 173 5.32 7.20 8.97
C ALA A 173 4.86 8.68 8.87
N LEU A 174 5.68 9.64 9.29
CA LEU A 174 5.43 11.08 9.12
C LEU A 174 5.25 11.46 7.64
N LEU A 175 5.92 10.77 6.71
CA LEU A 175 5.80 11.01 5.27
C LEU A 175 4.37 10.77 4.75
N GLY A 176 3.59 9.91 5.42
CA GLY A 176 2.21 9.63 5.04
C GLY A 176 1.22 10.73 5.42
N LEU A 177 1.50 11.54 6.45
CA LEU A 177 0.62 12.63 6.87
C LEU A 177 0.28 13.60 5.72
N PRO A 178 1.26 14.22 5.02
CA PRO A 178 0.96 15.09 3.88
C PRO A 178 0.32 14.34 2.72
N ALA A 179 0.71 13.08 2.46
CA ALA A 179 0.13 12.26 1.39
C ALA A 179 -1.38 11.98 1.60
N GLY A 180 -1.85 11.92 2.85
CA GLY A 180 -3.25 11.76 3.19
C GLY A 180 -4.11 13.00 2.91
N LEU A 181 -3.51 14.19 2.98
CA LEU A 181 -4.18 15.47 2.70
C LEU A 181 -4.41 15.69 1.19
N LEU A 182 -3.61 15.05 0.33
CA LEU A 182 -3.79 15.12 -1.12
C LEU A 182 -5.15 14.56 -1.52
N ARG A 183 -5.99 15.40 -2.13
CA ARG A 183 -7.28 15.00 -2.70
C ARG A 183 -7.07 14.61 -4.15
N VAL A 184 -6.89 13.32 -4.42
CA VAL A 184 -6.95 12.81 -5.79
C VAL A 184 -8.42 12.71 -6.18
N GLY A 185 -8.83 13.40 -7.25
CA GLY A 185 -10.23 13.55 -7.66
C GLY A 185 -11.01 12.23 -7.63
N LYS A 186 -12.26 12.29 -7.14
CA LYS A 186 -13.19 11.17 -7.22
C LYS A 186 -13.45 10.88 -8.71
N ALA A 187 -13.15 9.68 -9.20
CA ALA A 187 -13.84 9.21 -10.39
C ALA A 187 -15.33 9.20 -10.04
N GLY A 188 -16.15 9.93 -10.80
CA GLY A 188 -17.57 10.11 -10.50
C GLY A 188 -18.32 8.77 -10.40
N PRO A 189 -19.52 8.76 -9.77
CA PRO A 189 -20.40 7.60 -9.81
C PRO A 189 -20.65 7.19 -11.26
N ARG A 190 -20.64 5.88 -11.54
CA ARG A 190 -21.08 5.38 -12.85
C ARG A 190 -22.51 5.89 -13.10
N PRO A 191 -22.80 6.50 -14.27
CA PRO A 191 -24.18 6.73 -14.65
C PRO A 191 -24.89 5.38 -14.66
N GLY A 192 -26.01 5.27 -13.94
CA GLY A 192 -26.89 4.12 -14.04
C GLY A 192 -27.42 3.97 -15.48
N PRO A 193 -27.97 2.80 -15.84
CA PRO A 193 -28.56 2.57 -17.15
C PRO A 193 -29.57 3.69 -17.46
N ARG A 194 -29.38 4.39 -18.58
CA ARG A 194 -30.39 5.34 -19.06
C ARG A 194 -31.67 4.55 -19.31
N PRO A 195 -32.83 4.97 -18.79
CA PRO A 195 -34.09 4.34 -19.14
C PRO A 195 -34.26 4.41 -20.66
N SER A 196 -34.54 3.27 -21.28
CA SER A 196 -34.86 3.18 -22.69
C SER A 196 -36.08 4.05 -22.95
N ARG A 197 -35.92 5.14 -23.70
CA ARG A 197 -37.06 5.86 -24.26
C ARG A 197 -37.68 4.95 -25.31
N SER A 198 -38.80 4.33 -24.97
CA SER A 198 -39.72 3.77 -25.96
C SER A 198 -40.33 4.94 -26.74
N VAL A 199 -40.06 4.97 -28.04
CA VAL A 199 -40.80 5.76 -29.05
C VAL A 199 -41.86 4.84 -29.64
#